data_AF-B6WAD4-F1
#
_entry.id   AF-B6WAD4-F1
#
_cell.length_a   1.000
_cell.length_b   1.000
_cell.length_c   1.000
_cell.angle_alpha   90.00
_cell.angle_beta   90.00
_cell.angle_gamma   90.00
#
_symmetry.space_group_name_H-M   'P 1'
#
loop_
_entity.id
_entity.type
_entity.pdbx_description
1 polymer ?
#
loop_
_entity_poly.entity_id
_entity_poly.type
_entity_poly.pdbx_seq_one_letter_code
_entity_poly.pdbx_strand_id
1 'polypeptide(L)' 'MSNNNIFKDSNLLEFVTSTITFVLLIILTIIQFVNNKPFWWIILLVTIIMGANAYLKYKKFKENKKHS' A
#
# COMPACT_ATOMS: atom_id res chain seq x y z
N MET A 1 -10.35 -8.90 29.01
CA MET A 1 -8.91 -8.85 28.68
C MET A 1 -8.71 -9.63 27.40
N SER A 2 -7.93 -9.12 26.44
CA SER A 2 -7.71 -9.61 25.05
C SER A 2 -8.59 -8.99 23.95
N ASN A 3 -8.29 -7.74 23.56
CA ASN A 3 -8.65 -7.18 22.24
C ASN A 3 -7.43 -6.56 21.53
N ASN A 4 -6.23 -6.67 22.13
CA ASN A 4 -5.04 -5.96 21.64
C ASN A 4 -4.37 -6.68 20.47
N ASN A 5 -4.63 -7.97 20.28
CA ASN A 5 -4.01 -8.77 19.22
C ASN A 5 -4.69 -8.50 17.87
N ILE A 6 -6.02 -8.41 17.83
CA ILE A 6 -6.79 -8.20 16.59
C ILE A 6 -6.46 -6.86 15.93
N PHE A 7 -6.34 -5.78 16.71
CA PHE A 7 -5.97 -4.45 16.19
C PHE A 7 -4.51 -4.35 15.74
N LYS A 8 -3.62 -5.17 16.32
CA LYS A 8 -2.20 -5.22 15.93
C LYS A 8 -2.02 -6.00 14.63
N ASP A 9 -2.77 -7.10 14.49
CA ASP A 9 -2.83 -7.91 13.27
C ASP A 9 -3.52 -7.16 12.12
N SER A 10 -4.60 -6.43 12.38
CA SER A 10 -5.31 -5.68 11.33
C SER A 10 -4.46 -4.57 10.72
N ASN A 11 -3.73 -3.79 11.52
CA ASN A 11 -2.83 -2.75 11.00
C ASN A 11 -1.67 -3.34 10.17
N LEU A 12 -1.14 -4.49 10.58
CA LEU A 12 -0.06 -5.19 9.86
C LEU A 12 -0.60 -5.75 8.53
N LEU A 13 -1.76 -6.40 8.57
CA LEU A 13 -2.45 -6.92 7.40
C LEU A 13 -2.81 -5.81 6.41
N GLU A 14 -3.26 -4.65 6.91
CA GLU A 14 -3.59 -3.47 6.11
C GLU A 14 -2.36 -2.86 5.43
N PHE A 15 -1.22 -2.83 6.13
CA PHE A 15 0.06 -2.41 5.57
C PHE A 15 0.57 -3.38 4.49
N VAL A 16 0.58 -4.68 4.78
CA VAL A 16 1.01 -5.72 3.83
C VAL A 16 0.14 -5.70 2.57
N THR A 17 -1.18 -5.66 2.75
CA THR A 17 -2.13 -5.57 1.63
C THR A 17 -1.87 -4.31 0.80
N SER A 18 -1.71 -3.15 1.43
CA SER A 18 -1.43 -1.89 0.72
C SER A 18 -0.13 -1.94 -0.07
N THR A 19 0.90 -2.60 0.48
CA THR A 19 2.21 -2.76 -0.16
C THR A 19 2.11 -3.70 -1.37
N ILE A 20 1.42 -4.84 -1.22
CA ILE A 20 1.16 -5.78 -2.31
C ILE A 20 0.39 -5.08 -3.44
N THR A 21 -0.67 -4.33 -3.12
CA THR A 21 -1.43 -3.57 -4.11
C THR A 21 -0.57 -2.54 -4.84
N PHE A 22 0.31 -1.83 -4.12
CA PHE A 22 1.24 -0.88 -4.73
C PHE A 22 2.19 -1.56 -5.73
N VAL A 23 2.77 -2.71 -5.38
CA VAL A 23 3.64 -3.48 -6.29
C VAL A 23 2.88 -3.96 -7.52
N LEU A 24 1.65 -4.47 -7.36
CA LEU A 24 0.81 -4.86 -8.49
C LEU A 24 0.50 -3.68 -9.41
N LEU A 25 0.21 -2.49 -8.85
CA LEU A 25 -0.05 -1.28 -9.61
C LEU A 25 1.17 -0.81 -10.41
N ILE A 26 2.39 -0.95 -9.86
CA ILE A 26 3.63 -0.69 -10.62
C ILE A 26 3.72 -1.62 -11.83
N ILE A 27 3.55 -2.94 -11.62
CA ILE A 27 3.61 -3.94 -12.69
C ILE A 27 2.57 -3.62 -13.76
N LEU A 28 1.33 -3.33 -13.35
CA LEU A 28 0.25 -2.98 -14.26
C LEU A 28 0.56 -1.69 -15.03
N THR A 29 1.11 -0.67 -14.37
CA THR A 29 1.51 0.60 -15.00
C THR A 29 2.56 0.35 -16.09
N ILE A 30 3.57 -0.48 -15.81
CA ILE A 30 4.62 -0.84 -16.78
C ILE A 30 3.98 -1.57 -17.98
N ILE A 31 3.11 -2.55 -17.73
CA ILE A 31 2.42 -3.29 -18.79
C ILE A 31 1.59 -2.33 -19.66
N GLN A 32 0.86 -1.40 -19.06
CA GLN A 32 0.04 -0.43 -19.80
C GLN A 32 0.90 0.55 -20.60
N PHE A 33 2.02 1.00 -20.03
CA PHE A 33 2.99 1.86 -20.69
C PHE A 33 3.62 1.19 -21.91
N VAL A 34 4.15 -0.03 -21.75
CA VAL A 34 4.79 -0.80 -22.84
C VAL A 34 3.80 -1.12 -23.97
N ASN A 35 2.54 -1.40 -23.63
CA ASN A 35 1.49 -1.68 -24.61
C ASN A 35 0.87 -0.41 -25.24
N ASN A 36 1.45 0.77 -25.01
CA ASN A 36 0.96 2.07 -25.51
C ASN A 36 -0.55 2.26 -25.28
N LYS A 37 -1.06 1.78 -24.13
CA LYS A 37 -2.48 1.93 -23.83
C LYS A 37 -2.78 3.42 -23.62
N PRO A 38 -3.82 3.96 -24.29
CA PRO A 38 -4.25 5.31 -24.00
C PRO A 38 -4.64 5.39 -22.51
N PHE A 39 -4.33 6.51 -21.87
CA PHE A 39 -4.61 6.76 -20.45
C PHE A 39 -3.82 5.94 -19.41
N TRP A 40 -2.70 5.29 -19.77
CA TRP A 40 -1.81 4.59 -18.82
C TRP A 40 -1.37 5.46 -17.63
N TRP A 41 -1.27 6.78 -17.85
CA TRP A 41 -0.90 7.79 -16.85
C TRP A 41 -1.91 7.91 -15.70
N ILE A 42 -3.17 7.48 -15.88
CA ILE A 42 -4.17 7.43 -14.80
C ILE A 42 -3.75 6.39 -13.76
N ILE A 43 -3.27 5.23 -14.21
CA ILE A 43 -2.81 4.17 -13.30
C ILE A 43 -1.51 4.59 -12.63
N LEU A 44 -0.65 5.34 -13.33
CA LEU A 44 0.52 5.96 -12.71
C LEU A 44 0.11 6.88 -11.54
N LEU A 45 -0.88 7.75 -11.72
CA LEU A 45 -1.41 8.60 -10.64
C LEU A 45 -1.95 7.79 -9.47
N VAL A 46 -2.76 6.76 -9.74
CA VAL A 46 -3.27 5.85 -8.70
C VAL A 46 -2.14 5.15 -7.95
N THR A 47 -1.09 4.73 -8.66
CA THR A 47 0.10 4.10 -8.09
C THR A 47 0.81 5.05 -7.12
N ILE A 48 1.01 6.32 -7.50
CA ILE A 48 1.64 7.33 -6.63
C ILE A 48 0.81 7.55 -5.35
N ILE A 49 -0.51 7.69 -5.47
CA ILE A 49 -1.41 7.87 -4.32
C ILE A 49 -1.37 6.64 -3.40
N MET A 50 -1.36 5.44 -3.99
CA MET A 50 -1.29 4.20 -3.22
C MET A 50 0.06 4.02 -2.52
N GLY A 51 1.16 4.48 -3.12
CA GLY A 51 2.47 4.53 -2.50
C GLY A 51 2.50 5.45 -1.27
N ALA A 52 1.90 6.64 -1.38
CA ALA A 52 1.73 7.54 -0.24
C ALA A 52 0.89 6.89 0.88
N ASN A 53 -0.19 6.19 0.52
CA ASN A 53 -1.03 5.46 1.48
C ASN A 53 -0.26 4.33 2.19
N ALA A 54 0.50 3.52 1.44
CA ALA A 54 1.33 2.46 2.00
C ALA A 54 2.40 3.01 2.96
N TYR A 55 3.01 4.15 2.62
CA TYR A 55 3.98 4.83 3.49
C TYR A 55 3.35 5.33 4.80
N LEU A 56 2.16 5.95 4.73
CA LEU A 56 1.44 6.38 5.93
C LEU A 56 1.10 5.19 6.85
N LYS A 57 0.69 4.05 6.28
CA LYS A 57 0.44 2.81 7.04
C LYS A 57 1.72 2.25 7.65
N TYR A 58 2.84 2.26 6.93
CA TYR A 58 4.15 1.89 7.47
C TYR A 58 4.54 2.76 8.67
N LYS A 59 4.39 4.08 8.54
CA LYS A 59 4.70 5.04 9.61
C LYS A 59 3.89 4.75 10.86
N LYS A 60 2.57 4.55 10.72
CA LYS A 60 1.67 4.20 11.82
C LYS A 60 2.03 2.87 12.48
N PHE A 61 2.39 1.85 11.70
CA PHE A 61 2.89 0.57 12.22
C PHE A 61 4.18 0.74 13.04
N LYS A 62 5.13 1.54 12.54
CA LYS A 62 6.40 1.83 13.21
C LYS A 62 6.21 2.60 14.53
N GLU A 63 5.30 3.57 14.57
CA GLU A 63 4.96 4.33 15.78
C GLU A 63 4.30 3.44 16.83
N ASN A 64 3.36 2.56 16.43
CA ASN A 64 2.73 1.59 17.34
C ASN A 64 3.73 0.59 17.94
N LYS A 65 4.82 0.28 17.23
CA LYS A 65 5.89 -0.58 17.74
C LYS A 65 6.83 0.12 18.73
N LYS A 66 6.86 1.46 18.75
CA LYS A 66 7.76 2.26 19.60
C LYS A 66 7.16 2.56 20.98
N HIS A 67 5.84 2.40 21.12
CA HIS A 67 5.07 2.63 22.37
C HIS A 67 4.51 1.34 23.00
N SER A 68 4.90 0.16 22.47
CA SER A 68 4.57 -1.17 23.02
C SER A 68 5.77 -1.78 23.72
#